data_AF-A0A7G6A3Q1-F1
#
_entry.id   AF-A0A7G6A3Q1-F1
#
_cell.length_a   1.000
_cell.length_b   1.000
_cell.length_c   1.000
_cell.angle_alpha   90.00
_cell.angle_beta   90.00
_cell.angle_gamma   90.00
#
_symmetry.space_group_name_H-M   'P 1'
#
loop_
_entity.id
_entity.type
_entity.pdbx_description
1 polymer ?
#
loop_
_entity_poly.entity_id
_entity_poly.type
_entity_poly.pdbx_seq_one_letter_code
_entity_poly.pdbx_strand_id
1 'polypeptide(L)'
;MARLRRSPPGAPRSRVPRSQQPLPHAGGALVTSALLRAAEGANPDSYYAGIVDAFNDAARRYGSTRPCAWRIFSPRSDMKAAFARARKMAIIRPRACTRYSAAAGGAAGYDRARDDCRLGLDGQPARLRPKLWLEQDSYAGNPARLLSYVYANRLGNGDEESGDGYRYRGRGLIQLTGKANYQAFTQAHNARDSGDPRDFVADPDLLLSELKYAIESAFHYWETRKVNALADLDDLEGVTRAVNGGLNGLDDRGARLARIKKALGI
;
A
#
# COMPACT_ATOMS: atom_id res chain seq x y z
N MET A 1 29.00 30.15 -62.36
CA MET A 1 29.87 29.58 -61.30
C MET A 1 29.16 29.69 -59.96
N ALA A 2 28.45 28.65 -59.53
CA ALA A 2 27.74 28.61 -58.24
C ALA A 2 28.53 27.74 -57.24
N ARG A 3 28.91 28.31 -56.09
CA ARG A 3 29.64 27.62 -55.02
C ARG A 3 28.70 26.79 -54.15
N LEU A 4 28.94 25.49 -54.08
CA LEU A 4 28.31 24.53 -53.16
C LEU A 4 28.64 24.88 -51.70
N ARG A 5 27.61 25.09 -50.86
CA ARG A 5 27.77 25.13 -49.39
C ARG A 5 27.64 23.71 -48.84
N ARG A 6 28.65 23.26 -48.09
CA ARG A 6 28.63 21.98 -47.36
C ARG A 6 27.91 22.17 -46.01
N SER A 7 27.05 21.22 -45.64
CA SER A 7 26.43 21.12 -44.31
C SER A 7 27.46 20.65 -43.27
N PRO A 8 27.36 21.07 -41.98
CA PRO A 8 28.27 20.64 -40.93
C PRO A 8 27.95 19.22 -40.43
N PRO A 9 28.93 18.50 -39.84
CA PRO A 9 28.75 17.12 -39.41
C PRO A 9 27.83 17.02 -38.19
N GLY A 10 26.94 16.04 -38.22
CA GLY A 10 25.98 15.76 -37.15
C GLY A 10 26.65 15.36 -35.85
N ALA A 11 26.07 15.82 -34.73
CA ALA A 11 26.52 15.49 -33.39
C ALA A 11 26.51 13.96 -33.12
N PRO A 12 27.45 13.44 -32.32
CA PRO A 12 27.54 12.01 -32.05
C PRO A 12 26.32 11.54 -31.22
N ARG A 13 25.65 10.49 -31.70
CA ARG A 13 24.55 9.84 -30.96
C ARG A 13 25.11 9.26 -29.65
N SER A 14 24.61 9.73 -28.51
CA SER A 14 24.92 9.18 -27.20
C SER A 14 24.49 7.71 -27.13
N ARG A 15 25.44 6.79 -27.03
CA ARG A 15 25.16 5.40 -26.67
C ARG A 15 24.80 5.35 -25.19
N VAL A 16 23.52 5.14 -24.89
CA VAL A 16 23.06 4.77 -23.55
C VAL A 16 23.73 3.43 -23.18
N PRO A 17 24.28 3.27 -21.95
CA PRO A 17 24.88 2.01 -21.50
C PRO A 17 23.88 0.85 -21.59
N ARG A 18 24.36 -0.34 -21.95
CA ARG A 18 23.57 -1.57 -22.14
C ARG A 18 22.82 -2.09 -20.90
N SER A 19 22.84 -1.39 -19.77
CA SER A 19 22.18 -1.79 -18.53
C SER A 19 20.73 -1.30 -18.37
N GLN A 20 20.14 -0.70 -19.41
CA GLN A 20 18.77 -0.16 -19.37
C GLN A 20 17.84 -0.68 -20.48
N GLN A 21 18.13 -1.83 -21.10
CA GLN A 21 17.15 -2.44 -22.00
C GLN A 21 16.13 -3.28 -21.23
N PRO A 22 14.82 -3.08 -21.45
CA PRO A 22 13.79 -3.94 -20.88
C PRO A 22 14.01 -5.38 -21.35
N LEU A 23 14.10 -6.34 -20.42
CA LEU A 23 14.06 -7.75 -20.77
C LEU A 23 12.67 -8.06 -21.37
N PRO A 24 12.59 -8.57 -22.61
CA PRO A 24 11.33 -9.01 -23.17
C PRO A 24 10.96 -10.35 -22.53
N HIS A 25 9.83 -10.41 -21.83
CA HIS A 25 9.24 -11.71 -21.46
C HIS A 25 8.04 -11.99 -22.36
N ALA A 26 8.21 -12.99 -23.20
CA ALA A 26 7.17 -13.63 -23.99
C ALA A 26 6.26 -14.45 -23.06
N GLY A 27 4.97 -14.10 -23.00
CA GLY A 27 3.83 -15.00 -22.72
C GLY A 27 3.75 -15.78 -21.40
N GLY A 28 4.74 -15.74 -20.51
CA GLY A 28 4.75 -16.50 -19.25
C GLY A 28 4.04 -15.80 -18.08
N ALA A 29 3.64 -16.58 -17.05
CA ALA A 29 3.08 -16.04 -15.82
C ALA A 29 4.08 -15.09 -15.13
N LEU A 30 3.61 -13.88 -14.79
CA LEU A 30 4.42 -12.84 -14.15
C LEU A 30 4.77 -13.20 -12.71
N VAL A 31 3.82 -13.81 -12.00
CA VAL A 31 3.99 -14.33 -10.64
C VAL A 31 3.91 -15.85 -10.68
N THR A 32 4.79 -16.54 -9.96
CA THR A 32 4.78 -18.01 -9.84
C THR A 32 4.84 -18.44 -8.37
N SER A 33 4.40 -19.66 -8.07
CA SER A 33 4.50 -20.22 -6.71
C SER A 33 5.95 -20.25 -6.20
N ALA A 34 6.94 -20.43 -7.08
CA ALA A 34 8.35 -20.36 -6.73
C ALA A 34 8.76 -18.96 -6.22
N LEU A 35 8.27 -17.90 -6.88
CA LEU A 35 8.55 -16.53 -6.46
C LEU A 35 7.85 -16.19 -5.15
N LEU A 36 6.61 -16.64 -4.97
CA LEU A 36 5.90 -16.48 -3.70
C LEU A 36 6.58 -17.25 -2.56
N ARG A 37 7.08 -18.47 -2.81
CA ARG A 37 7.89 -19.24 -1.83
C ARG A 37 9.19 -18.53 -1.48
N ALA A 38 9.88 -17.95 -2.46
CA ALA A 38 11.09 -17.18 -2.23
C ALA A 38 10.80 -15.95 -1.34
N ALA A 39 9.68 -15.28 -1.57
CA ALA A 39 9.26 -14.13 -0.78
C ALA A 39 8.85 -14.50 0.67
N GLU A 40 8.03 -15.52 0.85
CA GLU A 40 7.24 -15.75 2.08
C GLU A 40 7.61 -17.03 2.87
N GLY A 41 8.55 -17.81 2.35
CA GLY A 41 8.96 -19.09 2.91
C GLY A 41 8.10 -20.28 2.46
N ALA A 42 8.34 -21.45 3.05
CA ALA A 42 7.71 -22.70 2.66
C ALA A 42 6.27 -22.82 3.20
N ASN A 43 5.28 -22.49 2.37
CA ASN A 43 3.90 -22.95 2.51
C ASN A 43 3.65 -24.05 1.46
N PRO A 44 2.66 -24.94 1.66
CA PRO A 44 2.30 -25.96 0.67
C PRO A 44 1.87 -25.33 -0.66
N ASP A 45 2.06 -26.04 -1.77
CA ASP A 45 1.79 -25.52 -3.12
C ASP A 45 0.33 -25.13 -3.34
N SER A 46 -0.59 -25.84 -2.68
CA SER A 46 -2.02 -25.52 -2.66
C SER A 46 -2.33 -24.14 -2.08
N TYR A 47 -1.50 -23.64 -1.15
CA TYR A 47 -1.66 -22.29 -0.60
C TYR A 47 -1.37 -21.21 -1.66
N TYR A 48 -0.41 -21.45 -2.53
CA TYR A 48 0.02 -20.45 -3.51
C TYR A 48 -0.80 -20.47 -4.80
N ALA A 49 -1.40 -21.59 -5.18
CA ALA A 49 -2.14 -21.72 -6.44
C ALA A 49 -3.19 -20.62 -6.63
N GLY A 50 -4.12 -20.46 -5.69
CA GLY A 50 -5.16 -19.42 -5.77
C GLY A 50 -4.62 -17.98 -5.69
N ILE A 51 -3.45 -17.78 -5.07
CA ILE A 51 -2.78 -16.47 -5.00
C ILE A 51 -2.15 -16.13 -6.35
N VAL A 52 -1.47 -17.10 -6.98
CA VAL A 52 -0.83 -16.94 -8.29
C VAL A 52 -1.85 -16.54 -9.35
N ASP A 53 -3.00 -17.22 -9.39
CA ASP A 53 -4.03 -16.94 -10.38
C ASP A 53 -4.58 -15.52 -10.23
N ALA A 54 -4.97 -15.14 -9.00
CA ALA A 54 -5.49 -13.82 -8.71
C ALA A 54 -4.46 -12.70 -8.94
N PHE A 55 -3.19 -12.92 -8.64
CA PHE A 55 -2.11 -11.96 -8.93
C PHE A 55 -1.91 -11.76 -10.42
N ASN A 56 -1.82 -12.83 -11.18
CA ASN A 56 -1.60 -12.73 -12.63
C ASN A 56 -2.83 -12.13 -13.33
N ASP A 57 -4.04 -12.42 -12.85
CA ASP A 57 -5.25 -11.78 -13.34
C ASP A 57 -5.24 -10.26 -13.10
N ALA A 58 -5.02 -9.83 -11.86
CA ALA A 58 -4.91 -8.41 -11.54
C ALA A 58 -3.76 -7.73 -12.32
N ALA A 59 -2.61 -8.39 -12.45
CA ALA A 59 -1.48 -7.85 -13.22
C ALA A 59 -1.85 -7.60 -14.68
N ARG A 60 -2.60 -8.50 -15.32
CA ARG A 60 -3.11 -8.29 -16.69
C ARG A 60 -4.09 -7.12 -16.76
N ARG A 61 -5.07 -7.05 -15.86
CA ARG A 61 -6.08 -5.98 -15.84
C ARG A 61 -5.49 -4.59 -15.57
N TYR A 62 -4.37 -4.52 -14.86
CA TYR A 62 -3.65 -3.28 -14.57
C TYR A 62 -2.43 -3.06 -15.49
N GLY A 63 -2.31 -3.80 -16.59
CA GLY A 63 -1.26 -3.60 -17.60
C GLY A 63 0.16 -3.77 -17.08
N SER A 64 0.35 -4.51 -15.97
CA SER A 64 1.67 -4.79 -15.42
C SER A 64 2.35 -5.86 -16.27
N THR A 65 3.43 -5.49 -16.95
CA THR A 65 4.14 -6.37 -17.89
C THR A 65 5.49 -6.86 -17.39
N ARG A 66 5.93 -6.38 -16.22
CA ARG A 66 7.23 -6.72 -15.64
C ARG A 66 7.07 -7.45 -14.32
N PRO A 67 7.86 -8.52 -14.08
CA PRO A 67 7.93 -9.13 -12.77
C PRO A 67 8.46 -8.18 -11.67
N CYS A 68 8.97 -6.99 -12.02
CA CYS A 68 9.64 -6.03 -11.12
C CYS A 68 8.71 -5.29 -10.16
N ALA A 69 7.50 -4.94 -10.61
CA ALA A 69 6.61 -4.05 -9.87
C ALA A 69 6.22 -4.63 -8.51
N TRP A 70 5.80 -5.89 -8.45
CA TRP A 70 5.26 -6.50 -7.24
C TRP A 70 6.32 -7.09 -6.29
N ARG A 71 7.62 -7.03 -6.64
CA ARG A 71 8.72 -7.71 -5.89
C ARG A 71 8.93 -7.21 -4.45
N ILE A 72 8.29 -6.10 -4.09
CA ILE A 72 8.42 -5.45 -2.78
C ILE A 72 7.18 -5.72 -1.90
N PHE A 73 6.15 -6.36 -2.48
CA PHE A 73 4.86 -6.60 -1.83
C PHE A 73 4.64 -8.10 -1.62
N SER A 74 4.61 -8.55 -0.37
CA SER A 74 4.43 -9.98 -0.06
C SER A 74 3.03 -10.23 0.55
N PRO A 75 2.19 -11.08 -0.06
CA PRO A 75 0.77 -11.20 0.30
C PRO A 75 0.51 -11.62 1.74
N ARG A 76 1.27 -12.57 2.30
CA ARG A 76 1.10 -13.12 3.65
C ARG A 76 1.49 -12.14 4.74
N SER A 77 2.58 -11.41 4.57
CA SER A 77 3.05 -10.49 5.61
C SER A 77 2.10 -9.31 5.77
N ASP A 78 1.64 -8.75 4.65
CA ASP A 78 0.73 -7.62 4.68
C ASP A 78 -0.73 -8.06 4.92
N MET A 79 -1.17 -9.24 4.44
CA MET A 79 -2.49 -9.80 4.76
C MET A 79 -2.58 -10.30 6.22
N LYS A 80 -1.58 -11.03 6.74
CA LYS A 80 -1.54 -11.40 8.18
C LYS A 80 -1.36 -10.17 9.06
N ALA A 81 -0.57 -9.17 8.66
CA ALA A 81 -0.48 -7.91 9.41
C ALA A 81 -1.78 -7.11 9.35
N ALA A 82 -2.48 -7.08 8.22
CA ALA A 82 -3.81 -6.48 8.08
C ALA A 82 -4.82 -7.14 9.03
N PHE A 83 -4.95 -8.47 8.97
CA PHE A 83 -5.85 -9.24 9.85
C PHE A 83 -5.44 -9.16 11.33
N ALA A 84 -4.13 -9.20 11.64
CA ALA A 84 -3.63 -9.08 13.00
C ALA A 84 -3.72 -7.65 13.55
N ARG A 85 -3.61 -6.61 12.73
CA ARG A 85 -3.81 -5.21 13.13
C ARG A 85 -5.29 -4.91 13.35
N ALA A 86 -6.17 -5.40 12.48
CA ALA A 86 -7.62 -5.36 12.71
C ALA A 86 -8.00 -6.04 14.05
N ARG A 87 -7.36 -7.16 14.39
CA ARG A 87 -7.49 -7.81 15.71
C ARG A 87 -6.82 -7.06 16.86
N LYS A 88 -5.64 -6.46 16.67
CA LYS A 88 -4.95 -5.65 17.70
C LYS A 88 -5.67 -4.34 18.01
N MET A 89 -6.40 -3.77 17.05
CA MET A 89 -7.27 -2.61 17.26
C MET A 89 -8.46 -2.93 18.18
N ALA A 90 -8.84 -4.20 18.32
CA ALA A 90 -9.84 -4.67 19.28
C ALA A 90 -9.28 -4.81 20.72
N ILE A 91 -7.97 -4.60 20.93
CA ILE A 91 -7.30 -4.75 22.23
C ILE A 91 -6.37 -3.54 22.47
N ILE A 92 -6.88 -2.33 22.29
CA ILE A 92 -6.21 -1.16 22.84
C ILE A 92 -6.57 -1.08 24.31
N ARG A 93 -5.59 -1.38 25.18
CA ARG A 93 -5.70 -1.14 26.63
C ARG A 93 -5.71 0.38 26.89
N PRO A 94 -6.31 0.88 27.98
CA PRO A 94 -6.34 2.31 28.29
C PRO A 94 -4.95 2.99 28.21
N ARG A 95 -3.91 2.33 28.76
CA ARG A 95 -2.49 2.75 28.67
C ARG A 95 -1.86 2.72 27.27
N ALA A 96 -2.54 2.15 26.28
CA ALA A 96 -2.10 2.13 24.88
C ALA A 96 -2.78 3.24 24.07
N CYS A 97 -4.00 3.69 24.43
CA CYS A 97 -4.62 4.90 23.85
C CYS A 97 -3.70 6.13 23.99
N THR A 98 -2.97 6.19 25.10
CA THR A 98 -1.98 7.23 25.39
C THR A 98 -0.70 7.10 24.54
N ARG A 99 -0.24 5.88 24.21
CA ARG A 99 0.92 5.65 23.34
C ARG A 99 0.64 5.91 21.86
N TYR A 100 -0.56 5.61 21.36
CA TYR A 100 -0.98 5.93 19.99
C TYR A 100 -1.11 7.44 19.72
N SER A 101 -1.05 8.23 20.78
CA SER A 101 -1.23 9.68 20.80
C SER A 101 0.06 10.42 21.23
N ALA A 102 1.19 9.72 21.30
CA ALA A 102 2.45 10.32 21.71
C ALA A 102 2.92 11.36 20.68
N ALA A 103 3.15 12.58 21.15
CA ALA A 103 3.88 13.62 20.42
C ALA A 103 5.14 13.04 19.77
N ALA A 104 5.53 13.58 18.61
CA ALA A 104 6.92 13.48 18.20
C ALA A 104 7.79 14.06 19.34
N GLY A 105 8.61 13.22 19.99
CA GLY A 105 9.43 13.62 21.15
C GLY A 105 8.88 13.26 22.54
N GLY A 106 7.77 12.53 22.66
CA GLY A 106 7.24 12.06 23.96
C GLY A 106 6.76 13.22 24.85
N ALA A 107 6.93 13.11 26.17
CA ALA A 107 6.47 14.13 27.13
C ALA A 107 7.09 15.52 26.90
N ALA A 108 8.28 15.61 26.29
CA ALA A 108 8.92 16.86 25.93
C ALA A 108 8.27 17.58 24.74
N GLY A 109 7.50 16.85 23.93
CA GLY A 109 6.70 17.40 22.84
C GLY A 109 5.35 17.93 23.30
N TYR A 110 4.95 17.72 24.56
CA TYR A 110 3.64 18.08 25.10
C TYR A 110 3.64 19.46 25.77
N ASP A 111 2.78 20.37 25.30
CA ASP A 111 2.51 21.70 25.84
C ASP A 111 1.33 21.64 26.80
N ARG A 112 1.64 21.66 28.11
CA ARG A 112 0.65 21.57 29.19
C ARG A 112 -0.30 22.76 29.27
N ALA A 113 0.12 23.94 28.79
CA ALA A 113 -0.73 25.14 28.85
C ALA A 113 -1.83 25.11 27.77
N ARG A 114 -1.60 24.35 26.70
CA ARG A 114 -2.55 24.15 25.59
C ARG A 114 -3.16 22.76 25.55
N ASP A 115 -2.69 21.87 26.41
CA ASP A 115 -2.98 20.43 26.38
C ASP A 115 -2.65 19.81 24.99
N ASP A 116 -1.49 20.18 24.41
CA ASP A 116 -1.17 19.97 22.99
C ASP A 116 0.20 19.29 22.76
N CYS A 117 0.49 18.83 21.54
CA CYS A 117 1.80 18.31 21.12
C CYS A 117 2.42 19.21 20.02
N ARG A 118 3.72 19.50 20.07
CA ARG A 118 4.42 20.34 19.07
C ARG A 118 4.24 19.77 17.64
N LEU A 119 3.98 20.69 16.71
CA LEU A 119 3.50 20.50 15.32
C LEU A 119 4.34 19.55 14.44
N GLY A 120 3.73 19.06 13.35
CA GLY A 120 4.39 18.26 12.30
C GLY A 120 5.25 19.09 11.33
N LEU A 121 5.98 18.40 10.42
CA LEU A 121 6.88 18.99 9.41
C LEU A 121 6.20 19.94 8.40
N ASP A 122 4.88 19.97 8.38
CA ASP A 122 4.02 20.80 7.53
C ASP A 122 3.46 22.04 8.26
N GLY A 123 3.88 22.28 9.51
CA GLY A 123 3.42 23.42 10.30
C GLY A 123 1.97 23.30 10.78
N GLN A 124 1.35 22.12 10.65
CA GLN A 124 -0.01 21.87 11.13
C GLN A 124 0.00 21.13 12.47
N PRO A 125 -0.99 21.36 13.35
CA PRO A 125 -1.19 20.53 14.53
C PRO A 125 -1.46 19.10 14.06
N ALA A 126 -0.67 18.13 14.55
CA ALA A 126 -0.99 16.73 14.38
C ALA A 126 -2.27 16.47 15.19
N ARG A 127 -3.43 16.68 14.54
CA ARG A 127 -4.74 16.88 15.16
C ARG A 127 -4.99 15.95 16.34
N LEU A 128 -5.31 16.59 17.46
CA LEU A 128 -5.64 16.00 18.75
C LEU A 128 -6.70 14.90 18.62
N ARG A 129 -6.58 13.90 19.50
CA ARG A 129 -7.64 12.93 19.77
C ARG A 129 -8.00 12.97 21.26
N PRO A 130 -8.50 14.11 21.79
CA PRO A 130 -8.71 14.32 23.22
C PRO A 130 -9.56 13.22 23.84
N LYS A 131 -10.55 12.68 23.11
CA LYS A 131 -11.39 11.61 23.63
C LYS A 131 -10.64 10.30 23.88
N LEU A 132 -9.50 10.06 23.21
CA LEU A 132 -8.63 8.91 23.53
C LEU A 132 -7.92 9.04 24.89
N TRP A 133 -7.88 10.25 25.45
CA TRP A 133 -7.29 10.54 26.77
C TRP A 133 -8.37 10.72 27.85
N LEU A 134 -9.41 11.49 27.54
CA LEU A 134 -10.47 11.88 28.47
C LEU A 134 -11.58 10.84 28.60
N GLU A 135 -11.79 10.03 27.56
CA GLU A 135 -12.89 9.06 27.47
C GLU A 135 -12.35 7.65 27.16
N GLN A 136 -11.21 7.27 27.75
CA GLN A 136 -10.52 6.00 27.46
C GLN A 136 -11.45 4.78 27.50
N ASP A 137 -12.38 4.73 28.45
CA ASP A 137 -13.32 3.62 28.60
C ASP A 137 -14.31 3.47 27.42
N SER A 138 -14.55 4.56 26.69
CA SER A 138 -15.40 4.55 25.49
C SER A 138 -14.70 3.94 24.26
N TYR A 139 -13.37 3.98 24.21
CA TYR A 139 -12.57 3.59 23.04
C TYR A 139 -11.71 2.34 23.26
N ALA A 140 -11.26 2.11 24.49
CA ALA A 140 -10.48 0.93 24.83
C ALA A 140 -11.31 -0.34 24.62
N GLY A 141 -10.76 -1.33 23.93
CA GLY A 141 -11.47 -2.57 23.59
C GLY A 141 -12.66 -2.39 22.63
N ASN A 142 -12.93 -1.18 22.13
CA ASN A 142 -14.03 -0.90 21.21
C ASN A 142 -13.49 -0.41 19.85
N PRO A 143 -13.17 -1.33 18.92
CA PRO A 143 -12.56 -0.98 17.64
C PRO A 143 -13.49 -0.14 16.76
N ALA A 144 -14.81 -0.28 16.91
CA ALA A 144 -15.77 0.51 16.15
C ALA A 144 -15.71 1.99 16.55
N ARG A 145 -15.86 2.30 17.84
CA ARG A 145 -15.78 3.69 18.32
C ARG A 145 -14.39 4.27 18.09
N LEU A 146 -13.35 3.48 18.36
CA LEU A 146 -11.96 3.88 18.16
C LEU A 146 -11.71 4.30 16.71
N LEU A 147 -12.01 3.43 15.74
CA LEU A 147 -11.67 3.70 14.34
C LEU A 147 -12.57 4.77 13.73
N SER A 148 -13.84 4.83 14.13
CA SER A 148 -14.74 5.92 13.74
C SER A 148 -14.21 7.28 14.18
N TYR A 149 -13.68 7.38 15.40
CA TYR A 149 -13.06 8.61 15.87
C TYR A 149 -11.72 8.91 15.20
N VAL A 150 -10.85 7.90 15.10
CA VAL A 150 -9.50 7.98 14.49
C VAL A 150 -9.56 8.51 13.05
N TYR A 151 -10.56 8.06 12.30
CA TYR A 151 -10.71 8.36 10.87
C TYR A 151 -11.88 9.29 10.54
N ALA A 152 -12.51 9.92 11.54
CA ALA A 152 -13.55 10.92 11.35
C ALA A 152 -13.04 12.07 10.47
N ASN A 153 -13.88 12.53 9.52
CA ASN A 153 -13.62 13.66 8.63
C ASN A 153 -12.32 13.54 7.81
N ARG A 154 -11.91 12.31 7.49
CA ARG A 154 -10.67 12.00 6.74
C ARG A 154 -10.97 11.03 5.62
N LEU A 155 -10.23 11.16 4.52
CA LEU A 155 -10.28 10.19 3.41
C LEU A 155 -11.71 9.95 2.88
N GLY A 156 -12.55 11.00 2.90
CA GLY A 156 -13.97 10.93 2.49
C GLY A 156 -14.94 10.36 3.53
N ASN A 157 -14.47 9.98 4.72
CA ASN A 157 -15.35 9.55 5.81
C ASN A 157 -16.14 10.74 6.38
N GLY A 158 -17.37 10.48 6.83
CA GLY A 158 -18.12 11.39 7.69
C GLY A 158 -17.47 11.60 9.06
N ASP A 159 -18.22 12.25 9.95
CA ASP A 159 -17.82 12.45 11.35
C ASP A 159 -17.75 11.13 12.14
N GLU A 160 -17.45 11.22 13.43
CA GLU A 160 -17.35 10.04 14.29
C GLU A 160 -18.67 9.26 14.37
N GLU A 161 -19.81 9.96 14.40
CA GLU A 161 -21.14 9.36 14.55
C GLU A 161 -21.56 8.57 13.31
N SER A 162 -21.08 8.96 12.13
CA SER A 162 -21.33 8.23 10.88
C SER A 162 -20.89 6.76 10.93
N GLY A 163 -19.92 6.41 11.79
CA GLY A 163 -19.33 5.08 11.80
C GLY A 163 -18.39 4.78 10.63
N ASP A 164 -18.19 5.74 9.72
CA ASP A 164 -17.45 5.55 8.47
C ASP A 164 -16.00 5.14 8.74
N GLY A 165 -15.38 5.66 9.80
CA GLY A 165 -13.99 5.30 10.12
C GLY A 165 -13.79 3.82 10.43
N TYR A 166 -14.75 3.17 11.10
CA TYR A 166 -14.72 1.72 11.28
C TYR A 166 -15.17 0.98 10.01
N ARG A 167 -16.23 1.46 9.35
CA ARG A 167 -16.79 0.84 8.15
C ARG A 167 -15.74 0.74 7.04
N TYR A 168 -14.96 1.80 6.82
CA TYR A 168 -13.92 1.91 5.81
C TYR A 168 -12.50 1.80 6.40
N ARG A 169 -12.34 1.04 7.48
CA ARG A 169 -11.01 0.68 8.03
C ARG A 169 -10.15 -0.08 7.01
N GLY A 170 -8.84 -0.09 7.25
CA GLY A 170 -7.86 -0.76 6.39
C GLY A 170 -8.15 -2.24 6.14
N ARG A 171 -8.30 -2.63 4.86
CA ARG A 171 -8.46 -4.02 4.41
C ARG A 171 -7.56 -4.36 3.24
N GLY A 172 -7.53 -5.65 2.90
CA GLY A 172 -6.73 -6.17 1.80
C GLY A 172 -5.24 -6.07 2.06
N LEU A 173 -4.49 -6.28 0.99
CA LEU A 173 -3.04 -6.40 1.01
C LEU A 173 -2.37 -5.09 1.46
N ILE A 174 -2.72 -3.94 0.88
CA ILE A 174 -2.06 -2.65 1.16
C ILE A 174 -2.79 -1.75 2.17
N GLN A 175 -3.77 -2.31 2.91
CA GLN A 175 -4.59 -1.54 3.86
C GLN A 175 -5.36 -0.39 3.20
N LEU A 176 -6.17 -0.69 2.17
CA LEU A 176 -7.07 0.30 1.57
C LEU A 176 -8.00 0.87 2.66
N THR A 177 -7.94 2.18 2.90
CA THR A 177 -8.58 2.83 4.06
C THR A 177 -9.30 4.10 3.63
N GLY A 178 -10.51 4.33 4.13
CA GLY A 178 -11.31 5.55 3.93
C GLY A 178 -12.26 5.49 2.74
N LYS A 179 -13.46 6.04 2.91
CA LYS A 179 -14.59 5.98 1.96
C LYS A 179 -14.22 6.42 0.55
N ALA A 180 -13.46 7.50 0.40
CA ALA A 180 -13.04 8.02 -0.90
C ALA A 180 -12.17 6.99 -1.66
N ASN A 181 -11.31 6.26 -0.96
CA ASN A 181 -10.48 5.23 -1.58
C ASN A 181 -11.30 4.00 -1.96
N TYR A 182 -12.29 3.61 -1.15
CA TYR A 182 -13.24 2.57 -1.53
C TYR A 182 -14.09 2.96 -2.74
N GLN A 183 -14.56 4.22 -2.82
CA GLN A 183 -15.28 4.75 -3.98
C GLN A 183 -14.42 4.73 -5.25
N ALA A 184 -13.17 5.20 -5.16
CA ALA A 184 -12.23 5.18 -6.27
C ALA A 184 -11.94 3.74 -6.74
N PHE A 185 -11.78 2.81 -5.79
CA PHE A 185 -11.57 1.40 -6.11
C PHE A 185 -12.80 0.76 -6.78
N THR A 186 -14.01 1.03 -6.29
CA THR A 186 -15.27 0.60 -6.93
C THR A 186 -15.33 1.04 -8.39
N GLN A 187 -15.05 2.32 -8.67
CA GLN A 187 -15.07 2.84 -10.03
C GLN A 187 -14.00 2.18 -10.90
N ALA A 188 -12.78 2.06 -10.38
CA ALA A 188 -11.65 1.48 -11.09
C ALA A 188 -11.85 -0.01 -11.42
N HIS A 189 -12.45 -0.76 -10.51
CA HIS A 189 -12.78 -2.18 -10.68
C HIS A 189 -13.85 -2.35 -11.75
N ASN A 190 -15.00 -1.67 -11.62
CA ASN A 190 -16.12 -1.80 -12.55
C ASN A 190 -15.77 -1.30 -13.97
N ALA A 191 -14.84 -0.35 -14.09
CA ALA A 191 -14.34 0.09 -15.39
C ALA A 191 -13.40 -0.94 -16.06
N ARG A 192 -12.76 -1.81 -15.27
CA ARG A 192 -11.81 -2.83 -15.76
C ARG A 192 -12.44 -4.19 -15.94
N ASP A 193 -13.49 -4.49 -15.19
CA ASP A 193 -14.20 -5.76 -15.24
C ASP A 193 -15.72 -5.51 -15.24
N SER A 194 -16.28 -5.35 -16.44
CA SER A 194 -17.73 -5.20 -16.61
C SER A 194 -18.50 -6.50 -16.37
N GLY A 195 -17.81 -7.65 -16.28
CA GLY A 195 -18.42 -8.96 -16.03
C GLY A 195 -18.67 -9.25 -14.55
N ASP A 196 -18.03 -8.48 -13.66
CA ASP A 196 -18.09 -8.67 -12.21
C ASP A 196 -18.33 -7.35 -11.46
N PRO A 197 -19.44 -6.63 -11.69
CA PRO A 197 -19.66 -5.35 -11.02
C PRO A 197 -19.77 -5.52 -9.49
N ARG A 198 -19.06 -4.67 -8.76
CA ARG A 198 -19.04 -4.63 -7.28
C ARG A 198 -19.20 -3.21 -6.76
N ASP A 199 -19.74 -3.11 -5.54
CA ASP A 199 -19.75 -1.88 -4.75
C ASP A 199 -19.03 -2.12 -3.42
N PHE A 200 -17.74 -1.78 -3.38
CA PHE A 200 -16.93 -1.91 -2.18
C PHE A 200 -17.24 -0.84 -1.11
N VAL A 201 -18.11 0.14 -1.42
CA VAL A 201 -18.62 1.10 -0.42
C VAL A 201 -19.80 0.49 0.33
N ALA A 202 -20.67 -0.22 -0.40
CA ALA A 202 -21.77 -1.00 0.16
C ALA A 202 -21.25 -2.24 0.91
N ASP A 203 -20.26 -2.94 0.36
CA ASP A 203 -19.68 -4.15 0.95
C ASP A 203 -18.14 -4.10 1.02
N PRO A 204 -17.56 -3.33 1.96
CA PRO A 204 -16.11 -3.20 2.09
C PRO A 204 -15.42 -4.48 2.59
N ASP A 205 -16.16 -5.40 3.22
CA ASP A 205 -15.59 -6.65 3.76
C ASP A 205 -15.25 -7.67 2.68
N LEU A 206 -15.68 -7.46 1.42
CA LEU A 206 -15.20 -8.20 0.25
C LEU A 206 -13.67 -8.21 0.12
N LEU A 207 -12.97 -7.15 0.57
CA LEU A 207 -11.50 -7.11 0.58
C LEU A 207 -10.86 -8.02 1.65
N LEU A 208 -11.66 -8.65 2.51
CA LEU A 208 -11.23 -9.64 3.51
C LEU A 208 -11.69 -11.05 3.15
N SER A 209 -12.90 -11.20 2.59
CA SER A 209 -13.45 -12.51 2.24
C SER A 209 -12.99 -13.02 0.88
N GLU A 210 -12.72 -12.13 -0.07
CA GLU A 210 -12.39 -12.50 -1.45
C GLU A 210 -10.95 -12.11 -1.82
N LEU A 211 -10.11 -13.13 -2.01
CA LEU A 211 -8.69 -12.96 -2.30
C LEU A 211 -8.44 -12.11 -3.56
N LYS A 212 -9.26 -12.25 -4.60
CA LYS A 212 -9.14 -11.49 -5.85
C LYS A 212 -9.25 -9.98 -5.62
N TYR A 213 -10.20 -9.52 -4.80
CA TYR A 213 -10.38 -8.09 -4.53
C TYR A 213 -9.34 -7.57 -3.55
N ALA A 214 -8.90 -8.39 -2.59
CA ALA A 214 -7.79 -8.06 -1.71
C ALA A 214 -6.50 -7.76 -2.50
N ILE A 215 -6.20 -8.59 -3.51
CA ILE A 215 -5.05 -8.40 -4.40
C ILE A 215 -5.26 -7.21 -5.33
N GLU A 216 -6.42 -7.14 -5.98
CA GLU A 216 -6.71 -6.06 -6.94
C GLU A 216 -6.64 -4.67 -6.29
N SER A 217 -7.14 -4.52 -5.06
CA SER A 217 -7.04 -3.25 -4.32
C SER A 217 -5.60 -2.79 -4.13
N ALA A 218 -4.64 -3.72 -4.04
CA ALA A 218 -3.22 -3.39 -3.99
C ALA A 218 -2.68 -2.94 -5.35
N PHE A 219 -3.10 -3.55 -6.45
CA PHE A 219 -2.77 -3.08 -7.81
C PHE A 219 -3.33 -1.68 -8.07
N HIS A 220 -4.57 -1.42 -7.67
CA HIS A 220 -5.18 -0.10 -7.75
C HIS A 220 -4.38 0.95 -6.98
N TYR A 221 -4.03 0.67 -5.73
CA TYR A 221 -3.19 1.58 -4.95
C TYR A 221 -1.82 1.82 -5.61
N TRP A 222 -1.19 0.75 -6.09
CA TRP A 222 0.11 0.78 -6.72
C TRP A 222 0.13 1.66 -7.98
N GLU A 223 -0.89 1.51 -8.83
CA GLU A 223 -1.06 2.30 -10.05
C GLU A 223 -1.35 3.77 -9.72
N THR A 224 -2.29 4.05 -8.82
CA THR A 224 -2.66 5.42 -8.44
C THR A 224 -1.51 6.20 -7.81
N ARG A 225 -0.56 5.51 -7.17
CA ARG A 225 0.68 6.09 -6.61
C ARG A 225 1.88 6.02 -7.53
N LYS A 226 1.70 5.59 -8.79
CA LYS A 226 2.74 5.53 -9.83
C LYS A 226 4.00 4.78 -9.39
N VAL A 227 3.84 3.76 -8.55
CA VAL A 227 4.96 3.08 -7.88
C VAL A 227 5.83 2.29 -8.86
N ASN A 228 5.28 1.92 -10.03
CA ASN A 228 6.03 1.26 -11.11
C ASN A 228 7.31 2.00 -11.51
N ALA A 229 7.29 3.33 -11.57
CA ALA A 229 8.45 4.11 -11.96
C ALA A 229 9.63 3.94 -10.98
N LEU A 230 9.33 3.81 -9.69
CA LEU A 230 10.34 3.58 -8.64
C LEU A 230 10.83 2.14 -8.66
N ALA A 231 9.92 1.18 -8.82
CA ALA A 231 10.27 -0.24 -8.90
C ALA A 231 11.10 -0.58 -10.15
N ASP A 232 10.87 0.11 -11.27
CA ASP A 232 11.67 -0.02 -12.50
C ASP A 232 13.11 0.47 -12.32
N LEU A 233 13.33 1.40 -11.39
CA LEU A 233 14.66 1.89 -11.00
C LEU A 233 15.32 1.04 -9.91
N ASP A 234 14.65 -0.02 -9.44
CA ASP A 234 15.09 -0.83 -8.29
C ASP A 234 15.24 0.00 -7.00
N ASP A 235 14.49 1.12 -6.90
CA ASP A 235 14.52 2.04 -5.76
C ASP A 235 13.64 1.52 -4.60
N LEU A 236 14.21 0.62 -3.81
CA LEU A 236 13.54 0.02 -2.66
C LEU A 236 13.06 1.06 -1.63
N GLU A 237 13.86 2.09 -1.37
CA GLU A 237 13.49 3.14 -0.41
C GLU A 237 12.33 3.98 -0.93
N GLY A 238 12.41 4.43 -2.18
CA GLY A 238 11.36 5.19 -2.85
C GLY A 238 10.04 4.42 -2.84
N VAL A 239 10.06 3.14 -3.23
CA VAL A 239 8.87 2.27 -3.17
C VAL A 239 8.34 2.16 -1.74
N THR A 240 9.21 1.95 -0.75
CA THR A 240 8.80 1.81 0.64
C THR A 240 8.11 3.08 1.16
N ARG A 241 8.64 4.27 0.82
CA ARG A 241 8.02 5.55 1.14
C ARG A 241 6.70 5.75 0.42
N ALA A 242 6.62 5.40 -0.87
CA ALA A 242 5.40 5.55 -1.66
C ALA A 242 4.24 4.68 -1.11
N VAL A 243 4.57 3.50 -0.59
CA VAL A 243 3.58 2.54 -0.03
C VAL A 243 3.23 2.84 1.42
N ASN A 244 4.22 3.14 2.28
CA ASN A 244 3.99 3.27 3.73
C ASN A 244 3.99 4.71 4.26
N GLY A 245 4.34 5.70 3.43
CA GLY A 245 4.58 7.08 3.88
C GLY A 245 5.86 7.26 4.70
N GLY A 246 6.74 6.25 4.74
CA GLY A 246 7.98 6.23 5.51
C GLY A 246 8.79 4.95 5.27
N LEU A 247 9.84 4.71 6.05
CA LEU A 247 10.74 3.56 5.88
C LEU A 247 10.41 2.33 6.75
N ASN A 248 9.22 2.30 7.35
CA ASN A 248 8.81 1.18 8.19
C ASN A 248 8.83 -0.14 7.41
N GLY A 249 9.62 -1.11 7.89
CA GLY A 249 9.76 -2.44 7.28
C GLY A 249 10.72 -2.48 6.07
N LEU A 250 11.56 -1.47 5.86
CA LEU A 250 12.52 -1.43 4.75
C LEU A 250 13.41 -2.68 4.68
N ASP A 251 14.00 -3.09 5.81
CA ASP A 251 14.92 -4.24 5.85
C ASP A 251 14.23 -5.56 5.48
N ASP A 252 13.02 -5.78 5.99
CA ASP A 252 12.22 -6.96 5.67
C ASP A 252 11.85 -6.99 4.18
N ARG A 253 11.48 -5.83 3.61
CA ARG A 253 11.21 -5.68 2.17
C ARG A 253 12.46 -5.97 1.33
N GLY A 254 13.62 -5.47 1.75
CA GLY A 254 14.90 -5.70 1.09
C GLY A 254 15.30 -7.17 1.10
N ALA A 255 15.17 -7.85 2.25
CA ALA A 255 15.47 -9.27 2.38
C ALA A 255 14.57 -10.14 1.49
N ARG A 256 13.28 -9.78 1.35
CA ARG A 256 12.34 -10.46 0.44
C ARG A 256 12.71 -10.23 -1.02
N LEU A 257 12.95 -8.97 -1.39
CA LEU A 257 13.36 -8.59 -2.73
C LEU A 257 14.61 -9.38 -3.16
N ALA A 258 15.61 -9.49 -2.28
CA ALA A 258 16.82 -10.26 -2.54
C ALA A 258 16.54 -11.75 -2.81
N ARG A 259 15.65 -12.39 -2.05
CA ARG A 259 15.25 -13.79 -2.29
C ARG A 259 14.52 -13.97 -3.62
N ILE A 260 13.64 -13.03 -3.97
CA ILE A 260 12.91 -13.04 -5.24
C ILE A 260 13.87 -12.86 -6.42
N LYS A 261 14.82 -11.90 -6.33
CA LYS A 261 15.86 -11.68 -7.35
C LYS A 261 16.70 -12.94 -7.57
N LYS A 262 17.15 -13.58 -6.48
CA LYS A 262 17.85 -14.87 -6.54
C LYS A 262 17.03 -15.95 -7.25
N ALA A 263 15.72 -16.06 -6.96
CA ALA A 263 14.85 -17.04 -7.62
C ALA A 263 14.60 -16.74 -9.10
N LEU A 264 14.79 -15.49 -9.53
CA LEU A 264 14.73 -15.05 -10.93
C LEU A 264 16.09 -15.14 -11.66
N GLY A 265 17.18 -15.40 -10.94
CA GLY A 265 18.53 -15.41 -11.51
C GLY A 265 19.07 -14.03 -11.88
N ILE A 266 18.65 -12.98 -11.14
CA ILE A 266 19.12 -11.60 -11.30
C ILE A 266 19.70 -11.03 -10.00
#